data_AF-A0A1D6M7R7-F1
#
_entry.id   AF-A0A1D6M7R7-F1
#
_cell.length_a   1.000
_cell.length_b   1.000
_cell.length_c   1.000
_cell.angle_alpha   90.00
_cell.angle_beta   90.00
_cell.angle_gamma   90.00
#
_symmetry.space_group_name_H-M   'P 1'
#
loop_
_entity.id
_entity.type
_entity.pdbx_description
1 polymer ?
#
loop_
_entity_poly.entity_id
_entity_poly.type
_entity_poly.pdbx_seq_one_letter_code
_entity_poly.pdbx_strand_id
1 'polypeptide(L)'
;MSGYLNQKKFGGDTPYSFMFGPDICGDQKKKLHLILSYQGQNYPIKKELKCETDKLTHFYTFILRPDATYSILIDNREREFGSMYTDWDILPPRKIKDVNAKKV
;
A
#
# COMPACT_ATOMS: atom_id res chain seq x y z
N MET A 1 9.02 0.56 -12.02
CA MET A 1 9.01 1.78 -12.87
C MET A 1 8.88 1.36 -14.32
N SER A 2 8.06 2.07 -15.07
CA SER A 2 7.99 1.87 -16.53
C SER A 2 9.35 2.19 -17.16
N GLY A 3 9.77 1.42 -18.16
CA GLY A 3 11.04 1.64 -18.88
C GLY A 3 11.12 3.00 -19.61
N TYR A 4 10.04 3.78 -19.59
CA TYR A 4 9.89 5.07 -20.24
C TYR A 4 9.97 6.27 -19.28
N LEU A 5 10.45 6.09 -18.04
CA LEU A 5 10.59 7.19 -17.08
C LEU A 5 11.75 8.12 -17.45
N ASN A 6 11.46 9.41 -17.64
CA ASN A 6 12.50 10.44 -17.73
C ASN A 6 12.99 10.83 -16.33
N GLN A 7 14.14 10.30 -15.94
CA GLN A 7 14.75 10.57 -14.63
C GLN A 7 15.04 12.05 -14.36
N LYS A 8 15.34 12.86 -15.38
CA LYS A 8 15.58 14.31 -15.21
C LYS A 8 14.32 15.09 -14.84
N LYS A 9 13.14 14.51 -15.09
CA LYS A 9 11.83 15.07 -14.75
C LYS A 9 11.18 14.34 -13.57
N PHE A 10 11.92 13.48 -12.88
CA PHE A 10 11.40 12.75 -11.73
C PHE A 10 11.13 13.70 -10.56
N GLY A 11 9.94 13.56 -9.98
CA GLY A 11 9.44 14.36 -8.87
C GLY A 11 8.22 13.72 -8.21
N GLY A 12 7.65 14.37 -7.20
CA GLY A 12 6.57 13.81 -6.39
C GLY A 12 5.32 13.37 -7.16
N ASP A 13 4.99 14.07 -8.25
CA ASP A 13 3.82 13.77 -9.08
C ASP A 13 4.09 12.73 -10.18
N THR A 14 5.29 12.17 -10.21
CA THR A 14 5.64 11.16 -11.22
C THR A 14 4.80 9.90 -11.00
N PRO A 15 4.10 9.38 -12.02
CA PRO A 15 3.39 8.12 -11.91
C PRO A 15 4.33 6.97 -11.50
N TYR A 16 3.92 6.23 -10.48
CA TYR A 16 4.61 5.04 -9.98
C TYR A 16 3.68 3.82 -10.04
N SER A 17 4.24 2.62 -9.86
CA SER A 17 3.46 1.39 -9.76
C SER A 17 3.09 1.06 -8.31
N PHE A 18 4.02 1.34 -7.40
CA PHE A 18 3.81 1.27 -5.96
C PHE A 18 4.77 2.21 -5.23
N MET A 19 4.41 2.59 -4.01
CA MET A 19 5.26 3.31 -3.06
C MET A 19 5.27 2.53 -1.75
N PHE A 20 6.46 2.17 -1.27
CA PHE A 20 6.65 1.40 -0.06
C PHE A 20 7.82 1.97 0.75
N GLY A 21 7.61 2.20 2.05
CA GLY A 21 8.66 2.66 2.94
C GLY A 21 8.15 3.41 4.18
N PRO A 22 8.99 3.54 5.22
CA PRO A 22 8.63 4.28 6.43
C PRO A 22 8.48 5.78 6.14
N ASP A 23 7.45 6.40 6.73
CA ASP A 23 7.22 7.85 6.76
C ASP A 23 7.04 8.31 8.19
N ILE A 24 7.96 9.16 8.62
CA ILE A 24 8.07 9.70 9.97
C ILE A 24 8.00 11.22 9.85
N CYS A 25 6.92 11.80 10.35
CA CYS A 25 6.71 13.24 10.44
C CYS A 25 6.20 13.60 11.84
N GLY A 26 7.11 14.09 12.68
CA GLY A 26 6.85 14.38 14.09
C GLY A 26 6.40 13.16 14.87
N ASP A 27 5.66 13.39 15.97
CA ASP A 27 5.18 12.31 16.82
C ASP A 27 3.88 11.65 16.37
N GLN A 28 3.10 12.35 15.56
CA GLN A 28 1.76 11.90 15.17
C GLN A 28 1.75 10.98 13.95
N LYS A 29 2.74 11.10 13.06
CA LYS A 29 2.75 10.37 11.78
C LYS A 29 3.99 9.48 11.71
N LYS A 30 3.86 8.24 12.18
CA LYS A 30 4.89 7.20 12.16
C LYS A 30 4.30 5.94 11.53
N LYS A 31 4.32 5.87 10.20
CA LYS A 31 3.66 4.77 9.47
C LYS A 31 4.50 4.24 8.32
N LEU A 32 4.34 2.96 8.05
CA LEU A 32 4.88 2.31 6.86
C LEU A 32 3.87 2.50 5.72
N HIS A 33 4.22 3.29 4.71
CA HIS A 33 3.36 3.40 3.53
C HIS A 33 3.45 2.14 2.70
N LEU A 34 2.30 1.71 2.20
CA LEU A 34 2.19 0.79 1.08
C LEU A 34 1.03 1.26 0.20
N ILE A 35 1.37 1.83 -0.95
CA ILE A 35 0.43 2.41 -1.90
C ILE A 35 0.60 1.67 -3.21
N LEU A 36 -0.51 1.21 -3.80
CA LEU A 36 -0.54 0.57 -5.12
C LEU A 36 -1.22 1.50 -6.11
N SER A 37 -0.67 1.63 -7.30
CA SER A 37 -1.27 2.44 -8.35
C SER A 37 -1.98 1.56 -9.37
N TYR A 38 -3.26 1.86 -9.62
CA TYR A 38 -4.09 1.12 -10.57
C TYR A 38 -4.96 2.11 -11.36
N GLN A 39 -5.05 1.95 -12.67
CA GLN A 39 -5.85 2.81 -13.57
C GLN A 39 -5.64 4.32 -13.35
N GLY A 40 -4.39 4.74 -13.07
CA GLY A 40 -4.03 6.15 -12.87
C GLY A 40 -4.37 6.72 -11.49
N GLN A 41 -4.93 5.92 -10.58
CA GLN A 41 -5.20 6.30 -9.19
C GLN A 41 -4.26 5.58 -8.22
N ASN A 42 -3.94 6.26 -7.12
CA ASN A 42 -3.13 5.73 -6.02
C ASN A 42 -4.03 5.24 -4.89
N TYR A 43 -3.88 3.97 -4.52
CA TYR A 43 -4.64 3.31 -3.46
C TYR A 43 -3.73 3.01 -2.28
N PRO A 44 -3.80 3.76 -1.17
CA PRO A 44 -3.12 3.38 0.06
C PRO A 44 -3.75 2.13 0.66
N ILE A 45 -2.95 1.31 1.32
CA ILE A 45 -3.46 0.19 2.12
C ILE A 45 -4.39 0.71 3.22
N LYS A 46 -5.48 -0.02 3.49
CA LYS A 46 -6.44 0.31 4.56
C LYS A 46 -5.86 0.13 5.96
N LYS A 47 -4.93 -0.81 6.11
CA LYS A 47 -4.31 -1.15 7.38
C LYS A 47 -3.35 -0.04 7.82
N GLU A 48 -3.36 0.29 9.11
CA GLU A 48 -2.33 1.15 9.68
C GLU A 48 -1.08 0.33 10.00
N LEU A 49 -0.08 0.43 9.13
CA LEU A 49 1.19 -0.26 9.31
C LEU A 49 2.16 0.61 10.11
N LYS A 50 2.74 0.07 11.18
CA LYS A 50 3.77 0.75 11.98
C LYS A 50 5.15 0.55 11.38
N CYS A 51 6.02 1.54 11.54
CA CYS A 51 7.44 1.43 11.22
C CYS A 51 8.27 1.49 12.50
N GLU A 52 9.50 0.99 12.44
CA GLU A 52 10.46 1.07 13.53
C GLU A 52 10.97 2.52 13.66
N THR A 53 11.12 3.01 14.89
CA THR A 53 11.35 4.44 15.19
C THR A 53 12.60 4.70 16.00
N ASP A 54 13.42 3.67 16.23
CA ASP A 54 14.69 3.83 16.93
C ASP A 54 15.77 4.38 15.96
N LYS A 55 17.04 4.38 16.41
CA LYS A 55 18.18 4.93 15.65
C LYS A 55 18.97 3.85 14.90
N LEU A 56 18.48 2.61 14.86
CA LEU A 56 19.12 1.49 14.20
C LEU A 56 18.72 1.42 12.72
N THR A 57 19.49 0.64 11.97
CA THR A 57 19.17 0.34 10.57
C THR A 57 18.16 -0.80 10.54
N HIS A 58 17.04 -0.59 9.85
CA HIS A 58 16.01 -1.61 9.65
C HIS A 58 15.80 -1.93 8.16
N PHE A 59 15.50 -3.19 7.87
CA PHE A 59 15.29 -3.68 6.51
C PHE A 59 13.82 -3.98 6.26
N TYR A 60 13.21 -3.24 5.33
CA TYR A 60 11.81 -3.36 4.96
C TYR A 60 11.66 -4.14 3.66
N THR A 61 10.91 -5.24 3.69
CA THR A 61 10.66 -6.08 2.52
C THR A 61 9.16 -6.13 2.21
N PHE A 62 8.80 -5.88 0.96
CA PHE A 62 7.45 -6.08 0.44
C PHE A 62 7.48 -7.19 -0.61
N ILE A 63 6.71 -8.25 -0.37
CA ILE A 63 6.58 -9.40 -1.27
C ILE A 63 5.16 -9.38 -1.82
N LEU A 64 5.02 -9.20 -3.13
CA LEU A 64 3.74 -9.31 -3.83
C LEU A 64 3.76 -10.57 -4.71
N ARG A 65 2.77 -11.44 -4.55
CA ARG A 65 2.70 -12.73 -5.25
C ARG A 65 1.70 -12.69 -6.41
N PRO A 66 1.84 -13.55 -7.44
CA PRO A 66 0.92 -13.61 -8.58
C PRO A 66 -0.53 -13.96 -8.22
N ASP A 67 -0.77 -14.61 -7.09
CA ASP A 67 -2.10 -14.91 -6.55
C ASP A 67 -2.76 -13.71 -5.84
N ALA A 68 -2.17 -12.51 -5.97
CA ALA A 68 -2.57 -11.26 -5.35
C ALA A 68 -2.48 -11.23 -3.82
N THR A 69 -1.76 -12.18 -3.22
CA THR A 69 -1.37 -12.12 -1.80
C THR A 69 -0.10 -11.31 -1.62
N TYR A 70 0.09 -10.75 -0.42
CA TYR A 70 1.31 -10.05 -0.06
C TYR A 70 1.81 -10.41 1.34
N SER A 71 3.10 -10.20 1.56
CA SER A 71 3.75 -10.24 2.88
C SER A 71 4.63 -9.01 3.05
N ILE A 72 4.70 -8.50 4.29
CA ILE A 72 5.59 -7.42 4.70
C ILE A 72 6.50 -7.97 5.79
N LEU A 73 7.80 -7.85 5.56
CA LEU A 73 8.81 -8.23 6.54
C LEU A 73 9.56 -6.99 7.01
N ILE A 74 9.87 -6.97 8.29
CA ILE A 74 10.80 -6.01 8.89
C ILE A 74 11.91 -6.83 9.54
N ASP A 75 13.16 -6.56 9.18
CA ASP A 75 14.34 -7.29 9.65
C ASP A 75 14.22 -8.80 9.43
N ASN A 76 13.73 -9.17 8.23
CA ASN A 76 13.48 -10.55 7.79
C ASN A 76 12.46 -11.32 8.64
N ARG A 77 11.64 -10.63 9.45
CA ARG A 77 10.52 -11.20 10.19
C ARG A 77 9.20 -10.74 9.59
N GLU A 78 8.30 -11.67 9.29
CA GLU A 78 6.97 -11.33 8.79
C GLU A 78 6.19 -10.55 9.87
N ARG A 79 5.69 -9.37 9.48
CA ARG A 79 4.90 -8.48 10.34
C ARG A 79 3.44 -8.41 9.91
N GLU A 80 3.20 -8.52 8.62
CA GLU A 80 1.87 -8.39 8.03
C GLU A 80 1.76 -9.29 6.80
N PHE A 81 0.57 -9.82 6.57
CA PHE A 81 0.24 -10.58 5.37
C PHE A 81 -1.23 -10.36 4.99
N GLY A 82 -1.56 -10.53 3.72
CA GLY A 82 -2.93 -10.36 3.30
C GLY A 82 -3.14 -10.49 1.81
N SER A 83 -4.21 -9.89 1.33
CA SER A 83 -4.63 -9.96 -0.07
C SER A 83 -5.00 -8.57 -0.58
N MET A 84 -4.61 -8.29 -1.83
CA MET A 84 -4.97 -7.05 -2.51
C MET A 84 -6.49 -6.82 -2.58
N TYR A 85 -7.27 -7.89 -2.65
CA TYR A 85 -8.73 -7.84 -2.76
C TYR A 85 -9.45 -7.36 -1.49
N THR A 86 -8.79 -7.38 -0.34
CA THR A 86 -9.38 -7.03 0.95
C THR A 86 -8.78 -5.76 1.52
N ASP A 87 -7.47 -5.60 1.36
CA ASP A 87 -6.70 -4.59 2.09
C ASP A 87 -6.53 -3.28 1.32
N TRP A 88 -7.05 -3.22 0.08
CA TRP A 88 -7.18 -2.00 -0.73
C TRP A 88 -8.59 -1.84 -1.28
N ASP A 89 -8.96 -0.60 -1.60
CA ASP A 89 -10.19 -0.25 -2.31
C ASP A 89 -9.96 -0.12 -3.82
N ILE A 90 -9.25 -1.09 -4.41
CA ILE A 90 -8.98 -1.11 -5.85
C ILE A 90 -10.22 -1.60 -6.63
N LEU A 91 -10.91 -2.59 -6.10
CA LEU A 91 -12.09 -3.18 -6.74
C LEU A 91 -13.39 -2.64 -6.15
N PRO A 92 -14.48 -2.60 -6.94
CA PRO A 92 -15.81 -2.32 -6.42
C PRO A 92 -16.23 -3.25 -5.28
N PRO A 93 -17.18 -2.83 -4.42
CA PRO A 93 -17.70 -3.67 -3.36
C PRO A 93 -18.22 -5.01 -3.88
N ARG A 94 -17.92 -6.10 -3.15
CA ARG A 94 -18.40 -7.46 -3.50
C ARG A 94 -19.93 -7.60 -3.45
N LYS A 95 -20.60 -6.73 -2.69
CA LYS A 95 -22.06 -6.72 -2.54
C LYS A 95 -22.57 -5.33 -2.88
N ILE A 96 -23.61 -5.29 -3.71
CA ILE A 96 -24.39 -4.07 -3.99
C ILE A 96 -25.63 -4.05 -3.08
N LYS A 97 -26.08 -2.87 -2.69
CA LYS A 97 -27.38 -2.74 -2.02
C LYS A 97 -28.47 -3.04 -3.04
N ASP A 98 -29.46 -3.83 -2.64
CA ASP A 98 -30.64 -4.05 -3.48
C ASP A 98 -31.45 -2.74 -3.55
N VAL A 99 -31.57 -2.22 -4.77
CA VAL A 99 -32.28 -0.97 -5.06
C VAL A 99 -33.78 -1.09 -4.75
N ASN A 100 -34.30 -2.33 -4.72
CA ASN A 100 -35.72 -2.63 -4.50
C ASN A 100 -36.03 -3.04 -3.04
N ALA A 101 -35.04 -3.03 -2.14
CA ALA A 101 -35.27 -3.40 -0.74
C ALA A 101 -36.15 -2.35 -0.03
N LYS A 102 -37.40 -2.73 0.25
CA LYS A 102 -38.27 -1.98 1.15
C LYS A 102 -37.83 -2.24 2.60
N LYS A 103 -37.63 -1.17 3.39
CA LYS A 103 -37.54 -1.30 4.85
C LYS A 103 -38.86 -1.90 5.34
N VAL A 104 -38.79 -3.05 5.99
CA VAL A 104 -39.89 -3.62 6.78
C VAL A 104 -39.92 -2.92 8.13
#